data_AF-A0A960EXQ3-F1
#
_entry.id   AF-A0A960EXQ3-F1
#
_cell.length_a   1.000
_cell.length_b   1.000
_cell.length_c   1.000
_cell.angle_alpha   90.00
_cell.angle_beta   90.00
_cell.angle_gamma   90.00
#
_symmetry.space_group_name_H-M   'P 1'
#
loop_
_entity.id
_entity.type
_entity.pdbx_description
1 polymer ?
#
loop_
_entity_poly.entity_id
_entity_poly.type
_entity_poly.pdbx_seq_one_letter_code
_entity_poly.pdbx_strand_id
1 'polypeptide(L)'
;MGLFSKQRGAGGSGDELTLAGAWQLLAPQLGAQLEVRGERSILATGVVRGRGWSLQIEGRPLGNAFLRELRSGPNRNKAYDEWTSELAVACANPRGLMGLLRSSQDPNDPNWRPGEYDPRRGRKVVSNPPELAAAALTPELHQVLLDLWRDVDIAIEPAAVRLGEVSKARASRGGFMGGSVLHHAPNMVRPMPERAIAGPPWWIDLVCRIADAVDGAAV
;
A
#
# COMPACT_ATOMS: atom_id res chain seq x y z
N MET A 1 28.59 -33.13 15.80
CA MET A 1 28.80 -31.69 16.07
C MET A 1 28.20 -30.91 14.92
N GLY A 2 27.06 -30.25 15.15
CA GLY A 2 26.33 -29.51 14.12
C GLY A 2 26.89 -28.10 13.95
N LEU A 3 27.24 -27.74 12.72
CA LEU A 3 27.66 -26.40 12.33
C LEU A 3 26.44 -25.48 12.25
N PHE A 4 26.29 -24.59 13.24
CA PHE A 4 25.35 -23.48 13.16
C PHE A 4 25.86 -22.46 12.13
N SER A 5 25.16 -22.40 11.00
CA SER A 5 25.26 -21.31 10.04
C SER A 5 24.79 -20.01 10.70
N LYS A 6 25.73 -19.09 10.96
CA LYS A 6 25.40 -17.70 11.30
C LYS A 6 24.80 -17.03 10.07
N GLN A 7 23.47 -16.92 10.03
CA GLN A 7 22.78 -15.97 9.16
C GLN A 7 23.30 -14.56 9.47
N ARG A 8 24.09 -14.00 8.55
CA ARG A 8 24.47 -12.59 8.59
C ARG A 8 23.26 -11.76 8.16
N GLY A 9 22.57 -11.19 9.14
CA GLY A 9 21.56 -10.16 8.91
C GLY A 9 22.17 -9.00 8.11
N ALA A 10 21.43 -8.53 7.11
CA ALA A 10 21.71 -7.28 6.46
C ALA A 10 21.71 -6.17 7.51
N GLY A 11 22.77 -5.36 7.56
CA GLY A 11 22.97 -4.34 8.58
C GLY A 11 21.96 -3.18 8.49
N GLY A 12 20.80 -3.35 9.09
CA GLY A 12 19.99 -2.26 9.63
C GLY A 12 20.52 -1.88 11.02
N SER A 13 20.40 -0.60 11.40
CA SER A 13 20.53 -0.20 12.81
C SER A 13 19.59 -1.09 13.64
N GLY A 14 20.03 -1.56 14.81
CA GLY A 14 19.37 -2.60 15.62
C GLY A 14 17.94 -2.34 16.10
N ASP A 15 17.29 -1.27 15.62
CA ASP A 15 15.93 -0.83 15.97
C ASP A 15 14.89 -1.03 14.84
N GLU A 16 15.29 -1.52 13.67
CA GLU A 16 14.36 -1.74 12.55
C GLU A 16 13.67 -3.10 12.63
N LEU A 17 12.34 -3.09 12.71
CA LEU A 17 11.53 -4.31 12.62
C LEU A 17 11.57 -4.88 11.20
N THR A 18 11.71 -6.20 11.09
CA THR A 18 11.49 -6.92 9.83
C THR A 18 10.02 -6.80 9.40
N LEU A 19 9.72 -7.06 8.12
CA LEU A 19 8.34 -7.11 7.63
C LEU A 19 7.48 -8.04 8.49
N ALA A 20 7.99 -9.23 8.79
CA ALA A 20 7.33 -10.19 9.67
C ALA A 20 7.13 -9.63 11.09
N GLY A 21 8.16 -9.01 11.68
CA GLY A 21 8.06 -8.41 13.01
C GLY A 21 7.04 -7.28 13.09
N ALA A 22 6.98 -6.42 12.09
CA ALA A 22 5.99 -5.35 12.01
C ALA A 22 4.55 -5.91 11.91
N TRP A 23 4.33 -6.90 11.04
CA TRP A 23 3.00 -7.50 10.87
C TRP A 23 2.56 -8.38 12.03
N GLN A 24 3.49 -9.01 12.76
CA GLN A 24 3.18 -9.73 14.00
C GLN A 24 2.62 -8.80 15.08
N LEU A 25 3.02 -7.53 15.11
CA LEU A 25 2.47 -6.53 16.02
C LEU A 25 1.11 -5.98 15.56
N LEU A 26 0.87 -5.91 14.25
CA LEU A 26 -0.35 -5.34 13.67
C LEU A 26 -1.50 -6.34 13.54
N ALA A 27 -1.21 -7.58 13.17
CA ALA A 27 -2.24 -8.58 12.89
C ALA A 27 -3.24 -8.74 14.04
N PRO A 28 -2.83 -8.80 15.33
CA PRO A 28 -3.78 -8.88 16.45
C PRO A 28 -4.71 -7.66 16.54
N GLN A 29 -4.20 -6.45 16.26
CA GLN A 29 -4.98 -5.21 16.31
C GLN A 29 -6.06 -5.16 15.22
N LEU A 30 -5.83 -5.89 14.14
CA LEU A 30 -6.74 -5.98 12.99
C LEU A 30 -7.64 -7.23 13.05
N GLY A 31 -7.52 -8.06 14.09
CA GLY A 31 -8.17 -9.37 14.13
C GLY A 31 -7.77 -10.27 12.96
N ALA A 32 -6.52 -10.15 12.50
CA ALA A 32 -6.01 -10.82 11.32
C ALA A 32 -5.19 -12.07 11.67
N GLN A 33 -5.26 -13.06 10.80
CA GLN A 33 -4.31 -14.16 10.71
C GLN A 33 -3.15 -13.74 9.81
N LEU A 34 -1.93 -14.11 10.20
CA LEU A 34 -0.71 -13.77 9.48
C LEU A 34 0.03 -15.04 9.08
N GLU A 35 0.30 -15.17 7.78
CA GLU A 35 1.18 -16.16 7.20
C GLU A 35 2.47 -15.47 6.73
N VAL A 36 3.61 -15.86 7.29
CA VAL A 36 4.92 -15.37 6.88
C VAL A 36 5.50 -16.35 5.87
N ARG A 37 5.56 -15.95 4.60
CA ARG A 37 6.00 -16.77 3.46
C ARG A 37 7.50 -16.62 3.17
N GLY A 38 8.14 -15.64 3.79
CA GLY A 38 9.59 -15.43 3.75
C GLY A 38 9.95 -14.07 4.34
N GLU A 39 11.24 -13.73 4.32
CA GLU A 39 11.74 -12.44 4.84
C GLU A 39 11.09 -11.24 4.16
N ARG A 40 10.67 -11.40 2.90
CA ARG A 40 10.13 -10.35 2.03
C ARG A 40 8.72 -10.66 1.53
N SER A 41 8.02 -11.59 2.17
CA SER A 41 6.67 -11.98 1.75
C SER A 41 5.79 -12.35 2.93
N ILE A 42 4.62 -11.72 2.99
CA ILE A 42 3.57 -12.04 3.97
C ILE A 42 2.21 -12.12 3.29
N LEU A 43 1.30 -12.86 3.89
CA LEU A 43 -0.13 -12.84 3.61
C LEU A 43 -0.85 -12.59 4.95
N ALA A 44 -1.65 -11.54 5.03
CA ALA A 44 -2.51 -11.28 6.17
C ALA A 44 -3.97 -11.41 5.73
N THR A 45 -4.81 -12.05 6.52
CA THR A 45 -6.23 -12.23 6.24
C THR A 45 -7.04 -11.91 7.49
N GLY A 46 -8.20 -11.30 7.34
CA GLY A 46 -9.01 -10.94 8.49
C GLY A 46 -10.45 -10.63 8.14
N VAL A 47 -11.20 -10.19 9.14
CA VAL A 47 -12.58 -9.73 8.97
C VAL A 47 -12.71 -8.34 9.59
N VAL A 48 -13.19 -7.39 8.81
CA VAL A 48 -13.47 -6.01 9.23
C VAL A 48 -14.87 -5.65 8.76
N ARG A 49 -15.70 -5.08 9.63
CA ARG A 49 -17.11 -4.73 9.32
C ARG A 49 -17.93 -5.91 8.75
N GLY A 50 -17.64 -7.13 9.19
CA GLY A 50 -18.30 -8.35 8.68
C GLY A 50 -17.83 -8.80 7.29
N ARG A 51 -16.82 -8.13 6.71
CA ARG A 51 -16.25 -8.45 5.39
C ARG A 51 -14.89 -9.11 5.54
N GLY A 52 -14.68 -10.18 4.79
CA GLY A 52 -13.35 -10.78 4.64
C GLY A 52 -12.42 -9.84 3.87
N TRP A 53 -11.18 -9.72 4.32
CA TRP A 53 -10.12 -9.03 3.60
C TRP A 53 -8.85 -9.87 3.57
N SER A 54 -8.03 -9.66 2.53
CA SER A 54 -6.69 -10.23 2.41
C SER A 54 -5.70 -9.19 1.95
N LEU A 55 -4.49 -9.28 2.46
CA LEU A 55 -3.37 -8.45 2.08
C LEU A 55 -2.18 -9.33 1.76
N GLN A 56 -1.61 -9.11 0.59
CA GLN A 56 -0.36 -9.70 0.17
C GLN A 56 0.70 -8.61 0.04
N ILE A 57 1.86 -8.83 0.66
CA ILE A 57 3.04 -7.98 0.47
C ILE A 57 4.18 -8.84 -0.06
N GLU A 58 4.85 -8.37 -1.11
CA GLU A 58 6.02 -9.00 -1.70
C GLU A 58 7.12 -7.98 -1.99
N GLY A 59 8.36 -8.31 -1.61
CA GLY A 59 9.53 -7.51 -1.92
C GLY A 59 10.49 -8.22 -2.86
N ARG A 60 10.85 -7.56 -3.96
CA ARG A 60 11.81 -8.06 -4.96
C ARG A 60 13.02 -7.14 -5.05
N PRO A 61 14.26 -7.66 -4.98
CA PRO A 61 15.43 -6.83 -5.18
C PRO A 61 15.51 -6.38 -6.65
N LEU A 62 15.67 -5.08 -6.87
CA LEU A 62 15.93 -4.46 -8.16
C LEU A 62 17.41 -4.08 -8.25
N GLY A 63 18.17 -4.90 -8.97
CA GLY A 63 19.59 -4.66 -9.28
C GLY A 63 20.36 -5.97 -9.42
N ASN A 64 21.51 -5.92 -10.10
CA ASN A 64 22.38 -7.09 -10.23
C ASN A 64 22.98 -7.45 -8.87
N ALA A 65 22.35 -8.38 -8.15
CA ALA A 65 22.83 -8.93 -6.89
C ALA A 65 24.30 -9.41 -7.01
N PHE A 66 24.67 -9.94 -8.17
CA PHE A 66 26.03 -10.35 -8.52
C PHE A 66 27.04 -9.18 -8.56
N LEU A 67 26.66 -8.02 -9.09
CA LEU A 67 27.55 -6.84 -9.13
C LEU A 67 27.65 -6.12 -7.77
N ARG A 68 26.77 -6.46 -6.82
CA ARG A 68 26.77 -5.93 -5.45
C ARG A 68 27.96 -6.46 -4.65
N GLU A 69 28.36 -7.71 -4.90
CA GLU A 69 29.47 -8.37 -4.20
C GLU A 69 30.84 -8.03 -4.80
N LEU A 70 30.90 -7.72 -6.10
CA LEU A 70 32.15 -7.50 -6.84
C LEU A 70 32.67 -6.05 -6.84
N ARG A 71 31.89 -5.06 -6.37
CA ARG A 71 32.29 -3.64 -6.43
C ARG A 71 32.60 -3.05 -5.05
N SER A 72 33.89 -2.94 -4.76
CA SER A 72 34.45 -2.14 -3.66
C SER A 72 34.66 -0.69 -4.12
N GLY A 73 33.81 0.25 -3.69
CA GLY A 73 34.02 1.67 -4.00
C GLY A 73 32.84 2.60 -3.69
N PRO A 74 33.07 3.93 -3.66
CA PRO A 74 32.07 4.94 -3.30
C PRO A 74 30.91 5.07 -4.30
N ASN A 75 31.06 4.56 -5.52
CA ASN A 75 30.00 4.43 -6.52
C ASN A 75 29.26 3.09 -6.39
N ARG A 76 28.74 2.79 -5.19
CA ARG A 76 27.72 1.74 -5.04
C ARG A 76 26.51 2.17 -5.88
N ASN A 77 26.28 1.48 -7.00
CA ASN A 77 25.05 1.63 -7.78
C ASN A 77 23.85 1.61 -6.83
N LYS A 78 22.92 2.56 -7.02
CA LYS A 78 21.68 2.65 -6.24
C LYS A 78 20.91 1.35 -6.44
N ALA A 79 21.13 0.38 -5.56
CA ALA A 79 20.34 -0.85 -5.51
C ALA A 79 18.99 -0.47 -4.92
N TYR A 80 17.92 -0.91 -5.58
CA TYR A 80 16.57 -0.67 -5.14
C TYR A 80 15.91 -1.97 -4.74
N ASP A 81 14.88 -1.86 -3.94
CA ASP A 81 13.93 -2.91 -3.64
C ASP A 81 12.57 -2.44 -4.16
N GLU A 82 11.90 -3.28 -4.93
CA GLU A 82 10.51 -3.11 -5.30
C GLU A 82 9.63 -3.84 -4.29
N TRP A 83 8.57 -3.18 -3.83
CA TRP A 83 7.60 -3.71 -2.89
C TRP A 83 6.22 -3.60 -3.50
N THR A 84 5.56 -4.74 -3.67
CA THR A 84 4.18 -4.84 -4.11
C THR A 84 3.30 -5.10 -2.91
N SER A 85 2.22 -4.34 -2.77
CA SER A 85 1.16 -4.56 -1.78
C SER A 85 -0.17 -4.67 -2.50
N GLU A 86 -0.92 -5.73 -2.22
CA GLU A 86 -2.23 -6.00 -2.80
C GLU A 86 -3.23 -6.26 -1.68
N LEU A 87 -4.19 -5.34 -1.53
CA LEU A 87 -5.35 -5.50 -0.65
C LEU A 87 -6.55 -5.97 -1.48
N ALA A 88 -7.31 -6.92 -0.96
CA ALA A 88 -8.63 -7.28 -1.43
C ALA A 88 -9.62 -7.28 -0.28
N VAL A 89 -10.80 -6.69 -0.49
CA VAL A 89 -11.94 -6.76 0.44
C VAL A 89 -13.13 -7.36 -0.29
N ALA A 90 -13.79 -8.34 0.33
CA ALA A 90 -14.96 -8.99 -0.25
C ALA A 90 -16.14 -8.01 -0.41
N CYS A 91 -16.81 -8.07 -1.57
CA CYS A 91 -18.06 -7.38 -1.86
C CYS A 91 -19.07 -8.33 -2.51
N ALA A 92 -20.36 -8.03 -2.38
CA ALA A 92 -21.43 -8.77 -3.04
C ALA A 92 -21.66 -8.28 -4.47
N ASN A 93 -21.44 -6.98 -4.73
CA ASN A 93 -21.56 -6.33 -6.05
C ASN A 93 -22.79 -6.79 -6.85
N PRO A 94 -24.02 -6.55 -6.34
CA PRO A 94 -25.24 -7.11 -6.92
C PRO A 94 -25.51 -6.65 -8.37
N ARG A 95 -24.90 -5.53 -8.79
CA ARG A 95 -25.02 -4.98 -10.15
C ARG A 95 -23.98 -5.53 -11.12
N GLY A 96 -23.00 -6.31 -10.65
CA GLY A 96 -21.90 -6.83 -11.46
C GLY A 96 -21.05 -5.73 -12.10
N LEU A 97 -20.97 -4.55 -11.47
CA LEU A 97 -20.18 -3.43 -12.00
C LEU A 97 -18.70 -3.76 -11.85
N MET A 98 -17.94 -3.60 -12.92
CA MET A 98 -16.51 -3.85 -12.94
C MET A 98 -15.79 -2.66 -13.52
N GLY A 99 -14.61 -2.36 -13.00
CA GLY A 99 -13.83 -1.26 -13.51
C GLY A 99 -12.77 -0.75 -12.53
N LEU A 100 -12.33 0.47 -12.79
CA LEU A 100 -11.27 1.12 -12.04
C LEU A 100 -11.75 2.48 -11.52
N LEU A 101 -11.53 2.73 -10.24
CA LEU A 101 -11.48 4.07 -9.66
C LEU A 101 -10.01 4.49 -9.56
N ARG A 102 -9.66 5.64 -10.13
CA ARG A 102 -8.31 6.20 -10.07
C ARG A 102 -8.36 7.55 -9.41
N SER A 103 -7.59 7.73 -8.34
CA SER A 103 -7.24 9.06 -7.84
C SER A 103 -5.83 9.36 -8.28
N SER A 104 -5.63 10.43 -9.05
CA SER A 104 -4.29 10.78 -9.57
C SER A 104 -4.06 12.28 -9.61
N GLN A 105 -2.79 12.68 -9.48
CA GLN A 105 -2.40 14.05 -9.75
C GLN A 105 -2.61 14.35 -11.26
N ASP A 106 -3.33 15.42 -11.56
CA ASP A 106 -3.45 16.00 -12.88
C ASP A 106 -2.39 17.10 -13.05
N PRO A 107 -1.29 16.83 -13.77
CA PRO A 107 -0.24 17.82 -14.01
C PRO A 107 -0.72 18.99 -14.88
N ASN A 108 -1.90 18.89 -15.51
CA ASN A 108 -2.48 19.94 -16.35
C ASN A 108 -3.57 20.75 -15.61
N ASP A 109 -3.81 20.53 -14.32
CA ASP A 109 -4.79 21.30 -13.57
C ASP A 109 -4.33 22.78 -13.45
N PRO A 110 -5.14 23.76 -13.86
CA PRO A 110 -4.78 25.18 -13.77
C PRO A 110 -4.58 25.67 -12.33
N ASN A 111 -5.09 24.94 -11.32
CA ASN A 111 -4.88 25.21 -9.90
C ASN A 111 -3.59 24.59 -9.35
N TRP A 112 -2.87 23.79 -10.17
CA TRP A 112 -1.57 23.26 -9.78
C TRP A 112 -0.54 24.39 -9.76
N ARG A 113 0.09 24.58 -8.60
CA ARG A 113 1.11 25.62 -8.39
C ARG A 113 2.41 24.98 -7.89
N PRO A 114 3.51 25.06 -8.66
CA PRO A 114 4.81 24.63 -8.18
C PRO A 114 5.18 25.31 -6.85
N GLY A 115 5.52 24.53 -5.83
CA GLY A 115 5.98 25.04 -4.53
C GLY A 115 4.89 25.34 -3.49
N GLU A 116 3.61 25.39 -3.87
CA GLU A 116 2.49 25.40 -2.93
C GLU A 116 2.01 23.96 -2.71
N TYR A 117 2.31 23.37 -1.55
CA TYR A 117 1.96 21.98 -1.26
C TYR A 117 0.53 21.87 -0.71
N ASP A 118 -0.41 21.45 -1.56
CA ASP A 118 -1.77 21.03 -1.19
C ASP A 118 -2.08 19.71 -1.92
N PRO A 119 -2.29 18.58 -1.22
CA PRO A 119 -2.50 17.27 -1.85
C PRO A 119 -3.79 17.21 -2.70
N ARG A 120 -4.74 18.13 -2.45
CA ARG A 120 -6.01 18.24 -3.20
C ARG A 120 -5.84 19.00 -4.51
N ARG A 121 -4.90 19.94 -4.57
CA ARG A 121 -4.73 20.81 -5.75
C ARG A 121 -4.09 20.03 -6.88
N GLY A 122 -4.77 20.02 -8.02
CA GLY A 122 -4.32 19.21 -9.14
C GLY A 122 -4.51 17.73 -8.91
N ARG A 123 -5.50 17.29 -8.12
CA ARG A 123 -5.88 15.87 -8.03
C ARG A 123 -7.29 15.68 -8.57
N LYS A 124 -7.48 14.61 -9.33
CA LYS A 124 -8.78 14.19 -9.85
C LYS A 124 -9.07 12.76 -9.49
N VAL A 125 -10.35 12.47 -9.28
CA VAL A 125 -10.87 11.11 -9.16
C VAL A 125 -11.66 10.80 -10.43
N VAL A 126 -11.26 9.75 -11.13
CA VAL A 126 -11.90 9.30 -12.37
C VAL A 126 -12.31 7.84 -12.22
N SER A 127 -13.41 7.46 -12.86
CA SER A 127 -13.84 6.08 -12.93
C SER A 127 -13.88 5.59 -14.38
N ASN A 128 -13.60 4.32 -14.58
CA ASN A 128 -13.78 3.64 -15.85
C ASN A 128 -14.41 2.25 -15.59
N PRO A 129 -15.67 2.02 -15.98
CA PRO A 129 -16.51 2.92 -16.75
C PRO A 129 -17.10 4.08 -15.91
N PRO A 130 -17.61 5.17 -16.52
CA PRO A 130 -18.10 6.35 -15.80
C PRO A 130 -19.24 6.05 -14.81
N GLU A 131 -20.12 5.10 -15.14
CA GLU A 131 -21.23 4.66 -14.28
C GLU A 131 -20.76 4.05 -12.95
N LEU A 132 -19.51 3.60 -12.86
CA LEU A 132 -18.91 3.09 -11.63
C LEU A 132 -18.83 4.18 -10.54
N ALA A 133 -18.61 5.45 -10.92
CA ALA A 133 -18.58 6.54 -9.96
C ALA A 133 -19.92 6.70 -9.24
N ALA A 134 -21.05 6.53 -9.93
CA ALA A 134 -22.37 6.66 -9.32
C ALA A 134 -22.63 5.58 -8.25
N ALA A 135 -22.04 4.40 -8.41
CA ALA A 135 -22.19 3.29 -7.47
C ALA A 135 -21.16 3.35 -6.32
N ALA A 136 -19.92 3.74 -6.60
CA ALA A 136 -18.81 3.55 -5.68
C ALA A 136 -18.26 4.85 -5.05
N LEU A 137 -18.62 6.03 -5.58
CA LEU A 137 -18.03 7.31 -5.19
C LEU A 137 -19.03 8.21 -4.46
N THR A 138 -19.30 7.91 -3.18
CA THR A 138 -20.05 8.84 -2.31
C THR A 138 -19.28 10.16 -2.14
N PRO A 139 -19.94 11.27 -1.75
CA PRO A 139 -19.26 12.54 -1.49
C PRO A 139 -18.09 12.40 -0.49
N GLU A 140 -18.26 11.61 0.56
CA GLU A 140 -17.25 11.38 1.59
C GLU A 140 -16.07 10.57 1.01
N LEU A 141 -16.35 9.52 0.25
CA LEU A 141 -15.31 8.72 -0.42
C LEU A 141 -14.54 9.57 -1.44
N HIS A 142 -15.23 10.44 -2.17
CA HIS A 142 -14.59 11.36 -3.10
C HIS A 142 -13.61 12.29 -2.37
N GLN A 143 -14.00 12.88 -1.24
CA GLN A 143 -13.12 13.74 -0.45
C GLN A 143 -11.89 12.97 0.07
N VAL A 144 -12.08 11.77 0.61
CA VAL A 144 -10.94 10.95 1.08
C VAL A 144 -9.97 10.65 -0.05
N LEU A 145 -10.47 10.34 -1.26
CA LEU A 145 -9.64 10.07 -2.43
C LEU A 145 -8.91 11.31 -2.95
N LEU A 146 -9.48 12.51 -2.81
CA LEU A 146 -8.83 13.79 -3.12
C LEU A 146 -7.77 14.19 -2.09
N ASP A 147 -7.85 13.66 -0.87
CA ASP A 147 -6.88 13.95 0.20
C ASP A 147 -5.62 13.07 0.09
N LEU A 148 -5.60 12.12 -0.83
CA LEU A 148 -4.49 11.19 -0.98
C LEU A 148 -3.23 11.88 -1.50
N TRP A 149 -2.10 11.51 -0.90
CA TRP A 149 -0.79 12.01 -1.32
C TRP A 149 -0.25 11.35 -2.58
N ARG A 150 -0.68 10.11 -2.86
CA ARG A 150 -0.23 9.31 -3.99
C ARG A 150 -1.38 9.02 -4.92
N ASP A 151 -0.99 8.68 -6.13
CA ASP A 151 -1.91 8.14 -7.11
C ASP A 151 -2.25 6.71 -6.72
N VAL A 152 -3.53 6.39 -6.74
CA VAL A 152 -4.03 5.07 -6.38
C VAL A 152 -5.03 4.60 -7.42
N ASP A 153 -4.93 3.30 -7.70
CA ASP A 153 -5.79 2.56 -8.59
C ASP A 153 -6.54 1.52 -7.76
N ILE A 154 -7.87 1.65 -7.73
CA ILE A 154 -8.77 0.78 -6.98
C ILE A 154 -9.65 0.04 -7.99
N ALA A 155 -9.43 -1.26 -8.14
CA ALA A 155 -10.21 -2.11 -9.01
C ALA A 155 -11.47 -2.60 -8.30
N ILE A 156 -12.60 -2.56 -9.01
CA ILE A 156 -13.86 -3.16 -8.58
C ILE A 156 -14.07 -4.41 -9.44
N GLU A 157 -14.13 -5.55 -8.78
CA GLU A 157 -14.28 -6.89 -9.36
C GLU A 157 -15.64 -7.49 -8.99
N PRO A 158 -16.05 -8.63 -9.57
CA PRO A 158 -17.34 -9.25 -9.28
C PRO A 158 -17.56 -9.61 -7.81
N ALA A 159 -16.49 -9.89 -7.06
CA ALA A 159 -16.58 -10.35 -5.67
C ALA A 159 -15.61 -9.63 -4.72
N ALA A 160 -14.86 -8.64 -5.21
CA ALA A 160 -13.89 -7.91 -4.40
C ALA A 160 -13.69 -6.48 -4.87
N VAL A 161 -13.30 -5.61 -3.94
CA VAL A 161 -12.63 -4.34 -4.24
C VAL A 161 -11.16 -4.51 -3.93
N ARG A 162 -10.29 -4.18 -4.88
CA ARG A 162 -8.84 -4.36 -4.77
C ARG A 162 -8.09 -3.04 -4.85
N LEU A 163 -7.05 -2.92 -4.05
CA LEU A 163 -6.09 -1.82 -4.10
C LEU A 163 -4.69 -2.42 -4.25
N GLY A 164 -4.02 -2.06 -5.34
CA GLY A 164 -2.64 -2.47 -5.61
C GLY A 164 -1.70 -1.27 -5.55
N GLU A 165 -0.54 -1.45 -4.93
CA GLU A 165 0.55 -0.46 -4.93
C GLU A 165 1.89 -1.12 -5.20
N VAL A 166 2.71 -0.47 -6.02
CA VAL A 166 4.12 -0.81 -6.22
C VAL A 166 4.98 0.37 -5.77
N SER A 167 5.88 0.13 -4.82
CA SER A 167 6.80 1.15 -4.31
C SER A 167 8.26 0.72 -4.49
N LYS A 168 9.16 1.69 -4.66
CA LYS A 168 10.60 1.45 -4.81
C LYS A 168 11.38 2.12 -3.68
N ALA A 169 12.11 1.34 -2.89
CA ALA A 169 12.97 1.79 -1.81
C ALA A 169 14.46 1.53 -2.12
N ARG A 170 15.40 2.24 -1.48
CA ARG A 170 16.84 1.94 -1.65
C ARG A 170 17.25 0.78 -0.74
N ALA A 171 17.93 -0.23 -1.29
CA ALA A 171 18.28 -1.47 -0.62
C ALA A 171 19.27 -1.33 0.57
N SER A 172 19.96 -0.18 0.71
CA SER A 172 21.01 0.03 1.71
C SER A 172 20.59 0.88 2.90
N ARG A 173 19.33 1.32 2.98
CA ARG A 173 18.86 2.19 4.05
C ARG A 173 18.19 1.45 5.20
N GLY A 174 18.26 0.12 5.21
CA GLY A 174 17.52 -0.68 6.19
C GLY A 174 16.01 -0.47 6.03
N GLY A 175 15.21 -1.46 6.40
CA GLY A 175 13.84 -1.29 6.91
C GLY A 175 12.79 -0.39 6.23
N PHE A 176 13.01 0.27 5.10
CA PHE A 176 12.02 1.11 4.39
C PHE A 176 11.02 0.24 3.63
N MET A 177 10.75 -0.94 4.19
CA MET A 177 9.82 -1.98 3.76
C MET A 177 8.42 -1.59 4.21
N GLY A 178 7.98 -0.51 3.59
CA GLY A 178 6.78 0.24 3.92
C GLY A 178 6.84 1.67 3.39
N GLY A 179 7.64 1.96 2.34
CA GLY A 179 7.48 3.17 1.54
C GLY A 179 6.15 3.20 0.76
N SER A 180 5.19 2.37 1.12
CA SER A 180 3.79 2.53 0.75
C SER A 180 3.27 3.78 1.47
N VAL A 181 2.88 4.78 0.69
CA VAL A 181 2.25 5.98 1.28
C VAL A 181 0.84 5.66 1.76
N LEU A 182 0.34 4.45 1.49
CA LEU A 182 -0.81 3.85 2.17
C LEU A 182 -0.60 3.70 3.69
N HIS A 183 0.62 3.88 4.20
CA HIS A 183 0.89 3.87 5.64
C HIS A 183 0.79 5.25 6.32
N HIS A 184 0.66 6.34 5.55
CA HIS A 184 0.48 7.67 6.12
C HIS A 184 -0.98 8.09 5.95
N ALA A 185 -1.65 8.38 7.06
CA ALA A 185 -3.00 8.97 7.00
C ALA A 185 -2.94 10.30 6.22
N PRO A 186 -4.00 10.69 5.50
CA PRO A 186 -4.02 11.87 4.63
C PRO A 186 -3.59 13.18 5.29
N ASN A 187 -3.67 13.26 6.63
CA ASN A 187 -3.43 14.45 7.44
C ASN A 187 -2.19 14.38 8.37
N MET A 188 -1.31 13.38 8.20
CA MET A 188 -0.12 13.27 9.06
C MET A 188 1.00 14.21 8.58
N VAL A 189 1.32 15.24 9.40
CA VAL A 189 2.56 16.01 9.27
C VAL A 189 3.72 15.06 9.55
N ARG A 190 4.60 14.83 8.55
CA ARG A 190 5.70 13.85 8.65
C ARG A 190 6.50 14.01 9.96
N PRO A 191 6.42 13.09 10.93
CA PRO A 191 7.32 13.12 12.06
C PRO A 191 8.50 12.19 11.73
N MET A 192 9.53 12.74 11.07
CA MET A 192 10.89 12.17 10.99
C MET A 192 11.06 10.72 10.44
N PRO A 193 12.26 10.36 9.95
CA PRO A 193 12.47 9.17 9.11
C PRO A 193 12.54 7.82 9.86
N GLU A 194 12.33 7.78 11.18
CA GLU A 194 12.67 6.61 12.01
C GLU A 194 11.46 5.73 12.40
N ARG A 195 10.23 6.03 11.97
CA ARG A 195 9.04 5.29 12.43
C ARG A 195 7.97 5.13 11.35
N ALA A 196 8.26 4.33 10.34
CA ALA A 196 7.23 3.73 9.48
C ALA A 196 6.92 2.32 10.00
N ILE A 197 6.39 2.23 11.23
CA ILE A 197 5.61 1.05 11.60
C ILE A 197 4.44 1.05 10.63
N ALA A 198 4.19 -0.08 9.96
CA ALA A 198 3.10 -0.25 9.02
C ALA A 198 1.82 0.43 9.58
N GLY A 199 1.46 1.53 8.94
CA GLY A 199 0.46 2.44 9.47
C GLY A 199 -0.91 1.76 9.55
N PRO A 200 -1.71 2.04 10.59
CA PRO A 200 -3.04 1.50 10.76
C PRO A 200 -3.97 1.73 9.54
N PRO A 201 -5.05 0.94 9.46
CA PRO A 201 -5.69 0.36 8.27
C PRO A 201 -6.61 1.31 7.48
N TRP A 202 -6.27 2.59 7.33
CA TRP A 202 -7.17 3.54 6.65
C TRP A 202 -7.51 3.12 5.21
N TRP A 203 -6.62 2.39 4.56
CA TRP A 203 -6.81 1.79 3.24
C TRP A 203 -7.73 0.56 3.29
N ILE A 204 -7.68 -0.27 4.33
CA ILE A 204 -8.70 -1.33 4.56
C ILE A 204 -10.05 -0.68 4.82
N ASP A 205 -10.14 0.33 5.68
CA ASP A 205 -11.41 1.04 5.94
C ASP A 205 -11.92 1.78 4.68
N LEU A 206 -11.04 2.43 3.92
CA LEU A 206 -11.39 3.04 2.62
C LEU A 206 -11.95 2.00 1.65
N VAL A 207 -11.24 0.88 1.45
CA VAL A 207 -11.67 -0.17 0.53
C VAL A 207 -12.94 -0.87 1.04
N CYS A 208 -13.12 -1.04 2.36
CA CYS A 208 -14.38 -1.49 2.96
C CYS A 208 -15.52 -0.51 2.68
N ARG A 209 -15.32 0.80 2.82
CA ARG A 209 -16.35 1.81 2.52
C ARG A 209 -16.70 1.84 1.03
N ILE A 210 -15.73 1.64 0.14
CA ILE A 210 -15.98 1.49 -1.30
C ILE A 210 -16.79 0.22 -1.55
N ALA A 211 -16.44 -0.90 -0.91
CA ALA A 211 -17.22 -2.14 -0.99
C ALA A 211 -18.65 -1.97 -0.46
N ASP A 212 -18.84 -1.22 0.64
CA ASP A 212 -20.15 -0.87 1.18
C ASP A 212 -20.97 -0.04 0.17
N ALA A 213 -20.34 0.94 -0.50
CA ALA A 213 -20.99 1.73 -1.53
C ALA A 213 -21.40 0.88 -2.76
N VAL A 214 -20.50 0.01 -3.22
CA VAL A 214 -20.76 -0.92 -4.34
C VAL A 214 -21.92 -1.87 -4.01
N ASP A 215 -21.99 -2.38 -2.78
CA ASP A 215 -23.07 -3.27 -2.34
C ASP A 215 -24.40 -2.53 -2.12
N GLY A 216 -24.33 -1.28 -1.65
CA GLY A 216 -25.49 -0.44 -1.35
C GLY A 216 -26.06 0.31 -2.56
N ALA A 217 -25.37 0.32 -3.69
CA ALA A 217 -25.85 0.95 -4.92
C ALA A 217 -27.15 0.28 -5.37
N ALA A 218 -28.27 0.98 -5.21
CA ALA A 218 -29.60 0.48 -5.55
C ALA A 218 -29.66 -0.09 -6.97
N VAL A 219 -30.46 -1.15 -7.12
CA VAL A 219 -30.83 -1.77 -8.40
C VAL A 219 -31.78 -0.86 -9.16
#